data_AF-A0A6N9YPR0-F1
#
_entry.id   AF-A0A6N9YPR0-F1
#
_cell.length_a   1.000
_cell.length_b   1.000
_cell.length_c   1.000
_cell.angle_alpha   90.00
_cell.angle_beta   90.00
_cell.angle_gamma   90.00
#
_symmetry.space_group_name_H-M   'P 1'
#
loop_
_entity.id
_entity.type
_entity.pdbx_description
1 polymer ?
#
loop_
_entity_poly.entity_id
_entity_poly.type
_entity_poly.pdbx_seq_one_letter_code
_entity_poly.pdbx_strand_id
1 'polypeptide(L)'
;MSVLRFFTGISWWAWTTMLGVAMLMLVLGLGWFPLFVVIVGWLLVVLLRDENEAAGHQRPGRQAEDEAGITLLAGAPPHVVKPAIARASNEQLCEIWQRSGVELRQAYLPATIAAHADLRHMVLDEMQRRDPEAFDRWLADRPHQCDPRTYLGSL
;
A
#
# COMPACT_ATOMS: atom_id res chain seq x y z
N MET A 1 57.91 -1.98 1.25
CA MET A 1 57.96 -0.56 1.68
C MET A 1 58.37 0.34 0.51
N SER A 2 57.45 0.68 -0.41
CA SER A 2 57.81 1.47 -1.61
C SER A 2 56.73 2.45 -2.11
N VAL A 3 55.68 2.70 -1.33
CA VAL A 3 54.64 3.68 -1.70
C VAL A 3 54.94 5.08 -1.13
N LEU A 4 55.69 5.16 -0.03
CA LEU A 4 55.96 6.42 0.70
C LEU A 4 56.94 7.37 -0.01
N ARG A 5 57.74 6.91 -0.99
CA ARG A 5 58.67 7.79 -1.74
C ARG A 5 58.05 8.46 -2.95
N PHE A 6 56.88 8.02 -3.41
CA PHE A 6 56.21 8.66 -4.55
C PHE A 6 55.59 10.02 -4.18
N PHE A 7 55.28 10.23 -2.89
CA PHE A 7 54.63 11.45 -2.40
C PHE A 7 55.55 12.66 -2.22
N THR A 8 56.88 12.48 -2.21
CA THR A 8 57.83 13.59 -1.95
C THR A 8 58.17 14.44 -3.17
N GLY A 9 57.75 14.04 -4.38
CA GLY A 9 57.97 14.79 -5.62
C GLY A 9 56.82 15.70 -6.04
N ILE A 10 55.71 15.69 -5.29
CA ILE A 10 54.50 16.43 -5.66
C ILE A 10 54.63 17.86 -5.14
N SER A 11 54.74 18.80 -6.07
CA SER A 11 54.78 20.24 -5.80
C SER A 11 53.60 20.64 -4.90
N TRP A 12 53.85 21.38 -3.82
CA TRP A 12 52.83 21.85 -2.85
C TRP A 12 51.59 22.50 -3.50
N TRP A 13 51.76 23.13 -4.66
CA TRP A 13 50.67 23.70 -5.47
C TRP A 13 49.68 22.68 -6.06
N ALA A 14 50.08 21.43 -6.25
CA ALA A 14 49.16 20.38 -6.72
C ALA A 14 48.14 20.01 -5.63
N TRP A 15 48.55 20.05 -4.35
CA TRP A 15 47.67 19.73 -3.22
C TRP A 15 46.51 20.72 -3.08
N THR A 16 46.74 22.01 -3.31
CA THR A 16 45.69 23.04 -3.17
C THR A 16 44.57 22.86 -4.19
N THR A 17 44.90 22.46 -5.42
CA THR A 17 43.91 22.19 -6.47
C THR A 17 43.06 20.95 -6.15
N MET A 18 43.67 19.86 -5.67
CA MET A 18 42.92 18.67 -5.25
C MET A 18 42.03 18.95 -4.05
N LEU A 19 42.51 19.70 -3.05
CA LEU A 19 41.71 20.11 -1.89
C LEU A 19 40.55 21.01 -2.29
N GLY A 20 40.77 21.96 -3.20
CA GLY A 20 39.72 22.82 -3.72
C GLY A 20 38.61 22.03 -4.41
N VAL A 21 38.96 21.07 -5.27
CA VAL A 21 37.99 20.21 -5.97
C VAL A 21 37.28 19.26 -4.99
N ALA A 22 38.01 18.66 -4.06
CA ALA A 22 37.43 17.77 -3.04
C ALA A 22 36.45 18.53 -2.14
N MET A 23 36.79 19.75 -1.72
CA MET A 23 35.92 20.61 -0.91
C MET A 23 34.70 21.08 -1.70
N LEU A 24 34.86 21.41 -2.98
CA LEU A 24 33.75 21.74 -3.87
C LEU A 24 32.79 20.54 -4.02
N MET A 25 33.32 19.34 -4.24
CA MET A 25 32.53 18.11 -4.28
C MET A 25 31.84 17.80 -2.96
N LEU A 26 32.47 18.10 -1.82
CA LEU A 26 31.88 17.89 -0.50
C LEU A 26 30.74 18.87 -0.25
N VAL A 27 30.87 20.14 -0.65
CA VAL A 27 29.79 21.14 -0.57
C VAL A 27 28.63 20.81 -1.51
N LEU A 28 28.93 20.43 -2.76
CA LEU A 28 27.92 20.03 -3.75
C LEU A 28 27.23 18.72 -3.36
N GLY A 29 27.97 17.76 -2.80
CA GLY A 29 27.48 16.45 -2.37
C GLY A 29 26.75 16.46 -1.03
N LEU A 30 27.04 17.41 -0.14
CA LEU A 30 26.38 17.53 1.16
C LEU A 30 25.17 18.47 1.10
N GLY A 31 25.13 19.43 0.17
CA GLY A 31 24.07 20.42 0.05
C GLY A 31 22.71 19.86 -0.39
N TRP A 32 22.69 18.79 -1.19
CA TRP A 32 21.44 18.16 -1.65
C TRP A 32 20.94 17.06 -0.70
N PHE A 33 21.80 16.53 0.16
CA PHE A 33 21.46 15.49 1.13
C PHE A 33 20.30 15.88 2.07
N PRO A 34 20.24 17.09 2.68
CA PRO A 34 19.11 17.48 3.51
C PRO A 34 17.82 17.60 2.69
N LEU A 35 17.89 18.07 1.44
CA LEU A 35 16.75 18.08 0.52
C LEU A 35 16.26 16.66 0.24
N PHE A 36 17.17 15.72 0.00
CA PHE A 36 16.82 14.33 -0.26
C PHE A 36 16.17 13.67 0.97
N VAL A 37 16.71 13.90 2.17
CA VAL A 37 16.12 13.39 3.42
C VAL A 37 14.73 13.98 3.66
N VAL A 38 14.54 15.28 3.39
CA VAL A 38 13.21 15.92 3.52
C VAL A 38 12.24 15.37 2.48
N ILE A 39 12.67 15.19 1.22
CA ILE A 39 11.81 14.64 0.15
C ILE A 39 11.44 13.19 0.47
N VAL A 40 12.40 12.35 0.84
CA VAL A 40 12.16 10.95 1.19
C VAL A 40 11.31 10.85 2.45
N GLY A 41 11.58 11.65 3.47
CA GLY A 41 10.79 11.71 4.69
C GLY A 41 9.37 12.19 4.44
N TRP A 42 9.19 13.22 3.62
CA TRP A 42 7.87 13.71 3.20
C TRP A 42 7.14 12.67 2.38
N LEU A 43 7.81 12.00 1.43
CA LEU A 43 7.23 10.93 0.62
C LEU A 43 6.79 9.75 1.49
N LEU A 44 7.62 9.33 2.46
CA LEU A 44 7.28 8.31 3.45
C LEU A 44 6.08 8.71 4.31
N VAL A 45 6.04 9.97 4.77
CA VAL A 45 4.90 10.49 5.54
C VAL A 45 3.63 10.51 4.70
N VAL A 46 3.70 10.91 3.43
CA VAL A 46 2.53 10.92 2.53
C VAL A 46 2.04 9.48 2.28
N LEU A 47 2.94 8.54 2.02
CA LEU A 47 2.60 7.12 1.82
C LEU A 47 1.99 6.50 3.08
N LEU A 48 2.59 6.74 4.25
CA LEU A 48 2.08 6.25 5.53
C LEU A 48 0.81 6.98 5.97
N ARG A 49 0.58 8.21 5.52
CA ARG A 49 -0.63 8.98 5.81
C ARG A 49 -1.80 8.53 4.94
N ASP A 50 -1.55 8.08 3.71
CA ASP A 50 -2.58 7.44 2.88
C ASP A 50 -3.05 6.12 3.50
N GLU A 51 -2.11 5.34 4.06
CA GLU A 51 -2.43 4.13 4.83
C GLU A 51 -3.08 4.44 6.20
N ASN A 52 -2.66 5.51 6.89
CA ASN A 52 -3.21 5.91 8.19
C ASN A 52 -4.54 6.65 8.09
N GLU A 53 -4.86 7.32 7.00
CA GLU A 53 -6.19 7.91 6.79
C GLU A 53 -7.22 6.80 6.53
N ALA A 54 -6.80 5.66 5.95
CA ALA A 54 -7.59 4.43 5.94
C ALA A 54 -7.65 3.70 7.30
N ALA A 55 -6.60 3.78 8.13
CA ALA A 55 -6.52 3.10 9.43
C ALA A 55 -6.99 3.94 10.65
N GLY A 56 -7.16 5.26 10.49
CA GLY A 56 -7.30 6.22 11.58
C GLY A 56 -8.63 6.24 12.33
N HIS A 57 -9.56 5.30 12.06
CA HIS A 57 -10.84 5.18 12.76
C HIS A 57 -11.05 3.84 13.48
N GLN A 58 -10.11 2.90 13.44
CA GLN A 58 -10.31 1.57 14.02
C GLN A 58 -9.55 1.39 15.34
N ARG A 59 -10.32 1.30 16.42
CA ARG A 59 -9.82 0.83 17.72
C ARG A 59 -9.20 -0.56 17.54
N PRO A 60 -7.98 -0.81 18.03
CA PRO A 60 -7.23 -2.05 17.78
C PRO A 60 -7.95 -3.34 18.23
N GLY A 61 -8.92 -3.25 19.15
CA GLY A 61 -9.75 -4.40 19.54
C GLY A 61 -10.80 -4.82 18.51
N ARG A 62 -11.35 -3.89 17.72
CA ARG A 62 -12.43 -4.20 16.75
C ARG A 62 -11.90 -4.79 15.46
N GLN A 63 -10.66 -4.42 15.09
CA GLN A 63 -10.02 -4.88 13.86
C GLN A 63 -9.70 -6.38 13.90
N ALA A 64 -9.24 -6.92 15.02
CA ALA A 64 -8.96 -8.35 15.15
C ALA A 64 -10.23 -9.24 15.12
N GLU A 65 -11.34 -8.76 15.70
CA GLU A 65 -12.64 -9.46 15.63
C GLU A 65 -13.19 -9.46 14.20
N ASP A 66 -13.03 -8.34 13.51
CA ASP A 66 -13.45 -8.14 12.13
C ASP A 66 -12.62 -8.98 11.15
N GLU A 67 -11.29 -9.03 11.34
CA GLU A 67 -10.35 -9.82 10.55
C GLU A 67 -10.63 -11.33 10.69
N ALA A 68 -10.80 -11.80 11.92
CA ALA A 68 -11.20 -13.17 12.20
C ALA A 68 -12.55 -13.52 11.53
N GLY A 69 -13.50 -12.57 11.52
CA GLY A 69 -14.79 -12.72 10.84
C GLY A 69 -14.65 -12.90 9.33
N ILE A 70 -13.79 -12.11 8.66
CA ILE A 70 -13.57 -12.20 7.21
C ILE A 70 -12.84 -13.49 6.83
N THR A 71 -11.82 -13.89 7.60
CA THR A 71 -11.09 -15.14 7.37
C THR A 71 -11.98 -16.36 7.57
N LEU A 72 -12.85 -16.33 8.59
CA LEU A 72 -13.85 -17.37 8.82
C LEU A 72 -14.89 -17.41 7.69
N LEU A 73 -15.32 -16.24 7.20
CA LEU A 73 -16.25 -16.14 6.08
C LEU A 73 -15.63 -16.63 4.76
N ALA A 74 -14.34 -16.36 4.51
CA ALA A 74 -13.62 -16.85 3.34
C ALA A 74 -13.45 -18.38 3.35
N GLY A 75 -13.20 -18.95 4.54
CA GLY A 75 -13.09 -20.41 4.71
C GLY A 75 -14.44 -21.14 4.79
N ALA A 76 -15.56 -20.41 4.86
CA ALA A 76 -16.88 -21.02 4.98
C ALA A 76 -17.40 -21.58 3.65
N PRO A 77 -18.25 -22.62 3.67
CA PRO A 77 -18.82 -23.17 2.46
C PRO A 77 -19.65 -22.15 1.66
N PRO A 78 -19.64 -22.19 0.31
CA PRO A 78 -20.34 -21.20 -0.52
C PRO A 78 -21.85 -21.07 -0.24
N HIS A 79 -22.51 -22.15 0.17
CA HIS A 79 -23.95 -22.14 0.50
C HIS A 79 -24.28 -21.37 1.78
N VAL A 80 -23.28 -21.14 2.66
CA VAL A 80 -23.42 -20.29 3.86
C VAL A 80 -23.06 -18.85 3.53
N VAL A 81 -22.01 -18.65 2.72
CA VAL A 81 -21.47 -17.34 2.39
C VAL A 81 -22.41 -16.53 1.48
N LYS A 82 -22.95 -17.15 0.42
CA LYS A 82 -23.87 -16.50 -0.52
C LYS A 82 -25.08 -15.83 0.15
N PRO A 83 -25.87 -16.50 1.01
CA PRO A 83 -27.00 -15.85 1.67
C PRO A 83 -26.57 -14.79 2.70
N ALA A 84 -25.38 -14.91 3.29
CA ALA A 84 -24.85 -13.88 4.18
C ALA A 84 -24.51 -12.60 3.39
N ILE A 85 -23.82 -12.74 2.26
CA ILE A 85 -23.52 -11.64 1.32
C ILE A 85 -24.81 -11.00 0.79
N ALA A 86 -25.80 -11.81 0.38
CA ALA A 86 -27.06 -11.30 -0.15
C ALA A 86 -27.87 -10.47 0.85
N ARG A 87 -27.68 -10.68 2.16
CA ARG A 87 -28.34 -9.92 3.24
C ARG A 87 -27.53 -8.71 3.72
N ALA A 88 -26.24 -8.63 3.37
CA ALA A 88 -25.38 -7.52 3.78
C ALA A 88 -25.85 -6.20 3.16
N SER A 89 -25.70 -5.07 3.84
CA SER A 89 -25.92 -3.75 3.24
C SER A 89 -24.84 -3.42 2.18
N ASN A 90 -25.07 -2.41 1.33
CA ASN A 90 -24.06 -1.97 0.36
C ASN A 90 -22.76 -1.54 1.06
N GLU A 91 -22.87 -0.89 2.22
CA GLU A 91 -21.72 -0.49 3.02
C GLU A 91 -20.96 -1.70 3.54
N GLN A 92 -21.67 -2.72 4.04
CA GLN A 92 -21.09 -3.97 4.51
C GLN A 92 -20.42 -4.76 3.39
N LEU A 93 -21.00 -4.79 2.18
CA LEU A 93 -20.37 -5.40 1.01
C LEU A 93 -19.05 -4.70 0.65
N CYS A 94 -19.01 -3.37 0.71
CA CYS A 94 -17.79 -2.63 0.47
C CYS A 94 -16.74 -2.88 1.58
N GLU A 95 -17.14 -3.03 2.84
CA GLU A 95 -16.22 -3.41 3.93
C GLU A 95 -15.62 -4.78 3.70
N ILE A 96 -16.45 -5.77 3.39
CA ILE A 96 -15.99 -7.14 3.09
C ILE A 96 -15.03 -7.11 1.90
N TRP A 97 -15.33 -6.33 0.86
CA TRP A 97 -14.45 -6.14 -0.30
C TRP A 97 -13.10 -5.53 0.07
N GLN A 98 -13.07 -4.45 0.86
CA GLN A 98 -11.81 -3.82 1.26
C GLN A 98 -10.97 -4.75 2.14
N ARG A 99 -11.58 -5.32 3.19
CA ARG A 99 -10.88 -6.19 4.15
C ARG A 99 -10.35 -7.45 3.48
N SER A 100 -11.16 -8.14 2.68
CA SER A 100 -10.70 -9.31 1.91
C SER A 100 -9.55 -8.97 0.95
N GLY A 101 -9.48 -7.73 0.47
CA GLY A 101 -8.37 -7.26 -0.35
C GLY A 101 -7.07 -7.07 0.44
N VAL A 102 -7.15 -6.60 1.69
CA VAL A 102 -6.01 -6.51 2.61
C VAL A 102 -5.52 -7.91 2.97
N GLU A 103 -6.41 -8.79 3.41
CA GLU A 103 -6.09 -10.18 3.75
C GLU A 103 -5.45 -10.94 2.58
N LEU A 104 -6.00 -10.79 1.37
CA LEU A 104 -5.46 -11.42 0.17
C LEU A 104 -4.02 -10.94 -0.15
N ARG A 105 -3.69 -9.67 0.12
CA ARG A 105 -2.32 -9.15 -0.08
C ARG A 105 -1.35 -9.66 0.98
N GLN A 106 -1.84 -10.00 2.17
CA GLN A 106 -1.04 -10.52 3.27
C GLN A 106 -0.95 -12.05 3.28
N ALA A 107 -1.82 -12.74 2.53
CA ALA A 107 -1.86 -14.19 2.46
C ALA A 107 -0.68 -14.79 1.68
N TYR A 108 -0.03 -15.80 2.28
CA TYR A 108 1.08 -16.53 1.65
C TYR A 108 0.72 -17.96 1.25
N LEU A 109 -0.37 -18.49 1.80
CA LEU A 109 -0.82 -19.87 1.57
C LEU A 109 -1.75 -19.92 0.34
N PRO A 110 -1.49 -20.79 -0.66
CA PRO A 110 -2.32 -20.89 -1.86
C PRO A 110 -3.81 -21.16 -1.56
N ALA A 111 -4.09 -21.96 -0.53
CA ALA A 111 -5.46 -22.25 -0.10
C ALA A 111 -6.18 -21.00 0.44
N THR A 112 -5.47 -20.17 1.22
CA THR A 112 -6.00 -18.91 1.77
C THR A 112 -6.24 -17.90 0.65
N ILE A 113 -5.31 -17.80 -0.31
CA ILE A 113 -5.45 -16.96 -1.50
C ILE A 113 -6.71 -17.35 -2.30
N ALA A 114 -6.89 -18.65 -2.54
CA ALA A 114 -8.08 -19.16 -3.24
C ALA A 114 -9.38 -18.85 -2.49
N ALA A 115 -9.42 -19.09 -1.18
CA ALA A 115 -10.59 -18.81 -0.35
C ALA A 115 -10.99 -17.33 -0.36
N HIS A 116 -10.03 -16.40 -0.25
CA HIS A 116 -10.32 -14.97 -0.36
C HIS A 116 -10.69 -14.55 -1.78
N ALA A 117 -10.12 -15.17 -2.82
CA ALA A 117 -10.52 -14.91 -4.20
C ALA A 117 -11.98 -15.34 -4.46
N ASP A 118 -12.39 -16.51 -3.96
CA ASP A 118 -13.77 -17.00 -4.07
C ASP A 118 -14.75 -16.10 -3.31
N LEU A 119 -14.39 -15.68 -2.09
CA LEU A 119 -15.18 -14.70 -1.33
C LEU A 119 -15.40 -13.41 -2.11
N ARG A 120 -14.32 -12.88 -2.71
CA ARG A 120 -14.35 -11.66 -3.51
C ARG A 120 -15.21 -11.82 -4.76
N HIS A 121 -15.17 -12.97 -5.41
CA HIS A 121 -16.05 -13.27 -6.56
C HIS A 121 -17.52 -13.18 -6.16
N MET A 122 -17.91 -13.79 -5.04
CA MET A 122 -19.28 -13.74 -4.55
C MET A 122 -19.74 -12.32 -4.15
N VAL A 123 -18.82 -11.51 -3.61
CA VAL A 123 -19.12 -10.10 -3.28
C VAL A 123 -19.31 -9.29 -4.57
N LEU A 124 -18.48 -9.50 -5.59
CA LEU A 124 -18.63 -8.83 -6.89
C LEU A 124 -19.94 -9.20 -7.58
N ASP A 125 -20.29 -10.49 -7.59
CA ASP A 125 -21.56 -10.97 -8.15
C ASP A 125 -22.75 -10.25 -7.50
N GLU A 126 -22.71 -10.11 -6.18
CA GLU A 126 -23.77 -9.42 -5.44
C GLU A 126 -23.78 -7.91 -5.71
N MET A 127 -22.62 -7.25 -5.79
CA MET A 127 -22.53 -5.83 -6.15
C MET A 127 -23.11 -5.58 -7.55
N GLN A 128 -22.72 -6.39 -8.54
CA GLN A 128 -23.21 -6.31 -9.90
C GLN A 128 -24.73 -6.58 -9.98
N ARG A 129 -25.24 -7.52 -9.18
CA ARG A 129 -26.68 -7.83 -9.12
C ARG A 129 -27.50 -6.65 -8.57
N ARG A 130 -26.96 -5.84 -7.67
CA ARG A 130 -27.68 -4.73 -7.03
C ARG A 130 -27.71 -3.47 -7.87
N ASP A 131 -26.56 -3.07 -8.41
CA ASP A 131 -26.44 -1.86 -9.23
C ASP A 131 -25.42 -2.10 -10.35
N PRO A 132 -25.86 -2.65 -11.50
CA PRO A 132 -24.97 -2.96 -12.61
C PRO A 132 -24.36 -1.69 -13.23
N GLU A 133 -25.09 -0.57 -13.23
CA GLU A 133 -24.61 0.69 -13.83
C GLU A 133 -23.52 1.34 -12.98
N ALA A 134 -23.67 1.38 -11.66
CA ALA A 134 -22.62 1.85 -10.76
C ALA A 134 -21.41 0.91 -10.76
N PHE A 135 -21.63 -0.41 -10.85
CA PHE A 135 -20.57 -1.40 -10.95
C PHE A 135 -19.73 -1.22 -12.23
N ASP A 136 -20.37 -1.02 -13.38
CA ASP A 136 -19.69 -0.78 -14.65
C ASP A 136 -18.87 0.52 -14.62
N ARG A 137 -19.42 1.60 -14.03
CA ARG A 137 -18.66 2.86 -13.83
C ARG A 137 -17.43 2.65 -12.96
N TRP A 138 -17.57 1.91 -11.86
CA TRP A 138 -16.46 1.60 -10.96
C TRP A 138 -15.39 0.73 -11.63
N LEU A 139 -15.79 -0.27 -12.42
CA LEU A 139 -14.87 -1.11 -13.20
C LEU A 139 -14.10 -0.33 -14.26
N ALA A 140 -14.75 0.65 -14.90
CA ALA A 140 -14.15 1.45 -15.97
C ALA A 140 -13.05 2.41 -15.46
N ASP A 141 -13.09 2.81 -14.19
CA ASP A 141 -12.04 3.62 -13.57
C ASP A 141 -10.84 2.75 -13.16
N ARG A 142 -10.67 2.49 -11.86
CA ARG A 142 -9.59 1.66 -11.31
C ARG A 142 -10.07 0.96 -10.04
N PRO A 143 -10.64 -0.25 -10.13
CA PRO A 143 -11.23 -0.95 -8.98
C PRO A 143 -10.23 -1.33 -7.88
N HIS A 144 -8.92 -1.23 -8.17
CA HIS A 144 -7.83 -1.46 -7.23
C HIS A 144 -7.34 -0.18 -6.51
N GLN A 145 -7.72 1.00 -6.99
CA GLN A 145 -7.36 2.32 -6.42
C GLN A 145 -8.58 3.08 -5.89
N CYS A 146 -9.78 2.75 -6.37
CA CYS A 146 -11.01 3.44 -6.04
C CYS A 146 -11.92 2.57 -5.15
N ASP A 147 -12.39 3.16 -4.05
CA ASP A 147 -13.34 2.53 -3.14
C ASP A 147 -14.71 2.36 -3.85
N PRO A 148 -15.27 1.13 -3.95
CA PRO A 148 -16.60 0.94 -4.51
C PRO A 148 -17.69 1.74 -3.79
N ARG A 149 -17.49 2.15 -2.52
CA ARG A 149 -18.42 3.04 -1.81
C ARG A 149 -18.66 4.36 -2.52
N THR A 150 -17.67 4.88 -3.23
CA THR A 150 -17.78 6.14 -3.97
C THR A 150 -18.80 6.08 -5.11
N TYR A 151 -19.12 4.87 -5.59
CA TYR A 151 -20.05 4.63 -6.69
C TYR A 151 -21.36 4.00 -6.20
N LEU A 152 -21.30 3.13 -5.20
CA LEU A 152 -22.44 2.36 -4.67
C LEU A 152 -23.14 3.01 -3.46
N GLY A 153 -22.55 4.06 -2.87
CA GLY A 153 -23.05 4.76 -1.67
C GLY A 153 -23.97 5.95 -1.93
N SER A 154 -24.34 6.24 -3.19
CA SER A 154 -25.22 7.36 -3.55
C SER A 154 -26.71 6.98 -3.64
N LEU A 155 -27.15 5.96 -2.90
CA LEU A 155 -28.54 5.48 -2.85
C LEU A 155 -29.15 5.74 -1.47
#